data_AF-A0A2V9H1T2-F1
#
_entry.id   AF-A0A2V9H1T2-F1
#
_cell.length_a   1.000
_cell.length_b   1.000
_cell.length_c   1.000
_cell.angle_alpha   90.00
_cell.angle_beta   90.00
_cell.angle_gamma   90.00
#
_symmetry.space_group_name_H-M   'P 1'
#
loop_
_entity.id
_entity.type
_entity.pdbx_description
1 polymer ?
#
loop_
_entity_poly.entity_id
_entity_poly.type
_entity_poly.pdbx_seq_one_letter_code
_entity_poly.pdbx_strand_id
1 'polypeptide(L)'
;MPDTIKPGTILIKEGTLLPEAVRFESEPCVPGWRLVKDLDGCGLDRKIRDAGWTFFCLAGQLGATVFGIDEQKTLSRAVGQILANLESAESNSLEIMRVTSEASKRFLGVRYVTVSAQSRHIQESAFLFGAKDLPVRDRARSAAA
;
A
#
# COMPACT_ATOMS: atom_id res chain seq x y z
N MET A 1 -6.16 9.03 -14.90
CA MET A 1 -6.22 8.88 -13.43
C MET A 1 -7.67 8.71 -13.07
N PRO A 2 -8.03 7.71 -12.23
CA PRO A 2 -9.37 7.60 -11.68
C PRO A 2 -9.81 8.95 -11.12
N ASP A 3 -11.02 9.40 -11.43
CA ASP A 3 -11.55 10.69 -10.96
C ASP A 3 -11.83 10.72 -9.44
N THR A 4 -11.34 9.73 -8.69
CA THR A 4 -11.81 9.42 -7.32
C THR A 4 -10.73 8.82 -6.43
N ILE A 5 -9.48 9.30 -6.50
CA ILE A 5 -8.52 8.97 -5.43
C ILE A 5 -8.94 9.75 -4.17
N LYS A 6 -9.56 9.02 -3.24
CA LYS A 6 -10.10 9.52 -1.98
C LYS A 6 -9.58 8.71 -0.79
N PRO A 7 -9.75 9.17 0.46
CA PRO A 7 -9.47 8.35 1.63
C PRO A 7 -10.15 6.98 1.55
N GLY A 8 -9.43 5.92 1.92
CA GLY A 8 -9.86 4.52 1.79
C GLY A 8 -9.59 3.89 0.42
N THR A 9 -9.09 4.64 -0.55
CA THR A 9 -8.69 4.08 -1.86
C THR A 9 -7.51 3.14 -1.67
N ILE A 10 -7.59 1.94 -2.24
CA ILE A 10 -6.51 0.95 -2.21
C ILE A 10 -5.88 0.85 -3.60
N LEU A 11 -4.55 0.86 -3.63
CA LEU A 11 -3.76 0.49 -4.78
C LEU A 11 -3.06 -0.85 -4.53
N ILE A 12 -2.98 -1.68 -5.56
CA ILE A 12 -2.30 -2.98 -5.55
C ILE A 12 -1.30 -2.99 -6.70
N LYS A 13 -0.09 -3.47 -6.43
CA LYS A 13 0.96 -3.62 -7.44
C LYS A 13 0.54 -4.65 -8.47
N GLU A 14 0.76 -4.37 -9.75
CA GLU A 14 0.51 -5.33 -10.82
C GLU A 14 1.34 -6.60 -10.61
N GLY A 15 0.73 -7.77 -10.82
CA GLY A 15 1.36 -9.06 -10.57
C GLY A 15 1.38 -9.49 -9.11
N THR A 16 0.76 -8.74 -8.18
CA THR A 16 0.54 -9.21 -6.80
C THR A 16 -0.23 -10.52 -6.82
N LEU A 17 0.30 -11.54 -6.15
CA LEU A 17 -0.38 -12.81 -5.98
C LEU A 17 -1.61 -12.61 -5.09
N LEU A 18 -2.74 -13.15 -5.52
CA LEU A 18 -4.01 -13.10 -4.82
C LEU A 18 -4.59 -14.52 -4.75
N PRO A 19 -5.37 -14.84 -3.71
CA PRO A 19 -6.12 -16.09 -3.68
C PRO A 19 -7.08 -16.17 -4.88
N GLU A 20 -7.20 -17.35 -5.49
CA GLU A 20 -8.09 -17.56 -6.64
C GLU A 20 -9.56 -17.22 -6.33
N ALA A 21 -9.97 -17.42 -5.07
CA ALA A 21 -11.29 -17.08 -4.57
C ALA A 21 -11.54 -15.56 -4.45
N VAL A 22 -10.50 -14.74 -4.38
CA VAL A 22 -10.62 -13.30 -4.20
C VAL A 22 -10.76 -12.62 -5.56
N ARG A 23 -11.98 -12.17 -5.85
CA ARG A 23 -12.31 -11.38 -7.03
C ARG A 23 -12.78 -9.98 -6.64
N PHE A 24 -12.22 -8.99 -7.29
CA PHE A 24 -12.63 -7.59 -7.21
C PHE A 24 -12.29 -6.88 -8.52
N GLU A 25 -13.03 -5.82 -8.81
CA GLU A 25 -12.73 -4.98 -9.96
C GLU A 25 -11.53 -4.08 -9.67
N SER A 26 -10.68 -3.87 -10.66
CA SER A 26 -9.56 -2.95 -10.55
C SER A 26 -9.26 -2.29 -11.88
N GLU A 27 -8.76 -1.06 -11.84
CA GLU A 27 -8.35 -0.30 -13.03
C GLU A 27 -6.93 0.23 -12.91
N PRO A 28 -6.21 0.39 -14.04
CA PRO A 28 -4.89 1.04 -14.03
C PRO A 28 -4.94 2.45 -13.43
N CYS A 29 -4.02 2.76 -12.52
CA CYS A 29 -3.93 4.07 -11.88
C CYS A 29 -2.64 4.81 -12.30
N VAL A 30 -1.48 4.30 -11.86
CA VAL A 30 -0.14 4.68 -12.34
C VAL A 30 0.54 3.45 -12.96
N PRO A 31 1.64 3.59 -13.73
CA PRO A 31 2.39 2.44 -14.22
C PRO A 31 2.72 1.43 -13.10
N GLY A 32 2.39 0.16 -13.31
CA GLY A 32 2.66 -0.92 -12.35
C GLY A 32 1.71 -0.99 -11.15
N TRP A 33 0.69 -0.13 -11.07
CA TRP A 33 -0.27 -0.12 -9.96
C TRP A 33 -1.72 0.05 -10.42
N ARG A 34 -2.60 -0.73 -9.81
CA ARG A 34 -4.03 -0.72 -10.09
C ARG A 34 -4.81 -0.25 -8.86
N LEU A 35 -5.83 0.56 -9.09
CA LEU A 35 -6.81 0.97 -8.08
C LEU A 35 -7.87 -0.12 -7.94
N VAL A 36 -8.21 -0.48 -6.70
CA VAL A 36 -9.32 -1.40 -6.38
C VAL A 36 -10.63 -0.62 -6.39
N LYS A 37 -11.63 -1.13 -7.12
CA LYS A 37 -12.97 -0.56 -7.18
C LYS A 37 -13.90 -1.18 -6.14
N ASP A 38 -14.85 -0.37 -5.68
CA ASP A 38 -15.98 -0.78 -4.83
C ASP A 38 -15.63 -1.48 -3.51
N LEU A 39 -14.37 -1.38 -3.07
CA LEU A 39 -13.89 -1.90 -1.79
C LEU A 39 -13.01 -0.86 -1.11
N ASP A 40 -13.26 -0.65 0.18
CA ASP A 40 -12.36 0.05 1.08
C ASP A 40 -11.40 -0.94 1.78
N GLY A 41 -10.49 -0.40 2.60
CA GLY A 41 -9.49 -1.20 3.33
C GLY A 41 -10.09 -2.37 4.09
N CYS A 42 -11.24 -2.16 4.73
CA CYS A 42 -11.97 -3.16 5.50
C CYS A 42 -12.62 -4.24 4.63
N GLY A 43 -13.24 -3.83 3.51
CA GLY A 43 -13.89 -4.74 2.58
C GLY A 43 -12.90 -5.65 1.87
N LEU A 44 -11.75 -5.11 1.45
CA LEU A 44 -10.68 -5.92 0.88
C LEU A 44 -10.06 -6.84 1.92
N ASP A 45 -9.78 -6.33 3.14
CA ASP A 45 -9.26 -7.12 4.25
C ASP A 45 -10.13 -8.34 4.56
N ARG A 46 -11.44 -8.15 4.64
CA ARG A 46 -12.39 -9.26 4.85
C ARG A 46 -12.28 -10.31 3.76
N LYS A 47 -12.32 -9.92 2.48
CA LYS A 47 -12.21 -10.86 1.35
C LYS A 47 -10.91 -11.66 1.40
N ILE A 48 -9.79 -11.00 1.70
CA ILE A 48 -8.47 -11.63 1.78
C ILE A 48 -8.43 -12.64 2.96
N ARG A 49 -8.95 -12.26 4.13
CA ARG A 49 -9.02 -13.14 5.31
C ARG A 49 -9.95 -14.33 5.13
N ASP A 50 -11.11 -14.13 4.51
CA ASP A 50 -12.06 -15.20 4.21
C ASP A 50 -11.44 -16.27 3.28
N ALA A 51 -10.44 -15.87 2.47
CA ALA A 51 -9.65 -16.76 1.64
C ALA A 51 -8.39 -17.32 2.33
N GLY A 52 -8.23 -17.10 3.64
CA GLY A 52 -7.11 -17.62 4.44
C GLY A 52 -5.81 -16.84 4.33
N TRP A 53 -5.81 -15.68 3.67
CA TRP A 53 -4.63 -14.82 3.50
C TRP A 53 -4.68 -13.63 4.47
N THR A 54 -3.58 -12.90 4.57
CA THR A 54 -3.46 -11.72 5.45
C THR A 54 -3.32 -10.44 4.63
N PHE A 55 -4.05 -9.39 5.02
CA PHE A 55 -3.89 -8.03 4.50
C PHE A 55 -3.58 -7.04 5.62
N PHE A 56 -2.30 -6.83 5.91
CA PHE A 56 -1.87 -6.08 7.10
C PHE A 56 -1.21 -4.74 6.74
N CYS A 57 -1.06 -3.87 7.73
CA CYS A 57 -0.34 -2.61 7.57
C CYS A 57 1.15 -2.80 7.89
N LEU A 58 2.03 -2.31 7.04
CA LEU A 58 3.44 -2.14 7.37
C LEU A 58 3.61 -0.80 8.11
N ALA A 59 4.50 -0.77 9.09
CA ALA A 59 4.76 0.45 9.87
C ALA A 59 5.31 1.57 8.97
N GLY A 60 4.85 2.80 9.19
CA GLY A 60 5.27 4.00 8.45
C GLY A 60 4.15 4.59 7.59
N GLN A 61 3.75 5.83 7.91
CA GLN A 61 2.89 6.61 7.03
C GLN A 61 3.76 7.27 5.96
N LEU A 62 3.40 7.07 4.69
CA LEU A 62 4.00 7.75 3.56
C LEU A 62 3.23 9.03 3.27
N GLY A 63 3.91 10.05 2.78
CA GLY A 63 3.26 11.30 2.40
C GLY A 63 4.02 12.04 1.31
N ALA A 64 3.28 12.81 0.53
CA ALA A 64 3.83 13.72 -0.46
C ALA A 64 3.00 15.00 -0.52
N THR A 65 3.69 16.13 -0.67
CA THR A 65 3.07 17.43 -0.95
C THR A 65 3.59 17.91 -2.30
N VAL A 66 2.69 18.16 -3.24
CA VAL A 66 3.04 18.56 -4.61
C VAL A 66 2.30 19.84 -4.96
N PHE A 67 2.99 20.76 -5.63
CA PHE A 67 2.43 22.03 -6.11
C PHE A 67 2.00 21.91 -7.56
N GLY A 68 0.91 22.58 -7.94
CA GLY A 68 0.45 22.60 -9.33
C GLY A 68 -0.83 23.39 -9.55
N ILE A 69 -1.15 23.64 -10.82
CA ILE A 69 -2.33 24.41 -11.24
C ILE A 69 -3.54 23.47 -11.39
N ASP A 70 -3.30 22.32 -12.02
CA ASP A 70 -4.28 21.27 -12.26
C ASP A 70 -4.28 20.28 -11.10
N GLU A 71 -5.37 20.24 -10.35
CA GLU A 71 -5.48 19.46 -9.12
C GLU A 71 -5.31 17.96 -9.38
N GLN A 72 -5.90 17.44 -10.46
CA GLN A 72 -5.89 16.02 -10.79
C GLN A 72 -4.49 15.54 -11.21
N LYS A 73 -3.77 16.34 -12.01
CA LYS A 73 -2.35 16.08 -12.34
C LYS A 73 -1.46 16.20 -11.10
N THR A 74 -1.76 17.11 -10.19
CA THR A 74 -1.00 17.31 -8.95
C THR A 74 -1.21 16.12 -8.01
N LEU A 75 -2.43 15.63 -7.88
CA LEU A 75 -2.79 14.43 -7.13
C LEU A 75 -2.11 13.18 -7.70
N SER A 76 -2.18 13.00 -9.02
CA SER A 76 -1.48 11.93 -9.74
C SER A 76 0.02 11.89 -9.43
N ARG A 77 0.68 13.07 -9.46
CA ARG A 77 2.10 13.21 -9.14
C ARG A 77 2.40 12.89 -7.67
N ALA A 78 1.55 13.35 -6.75
CA ALA A 78 1.71 13.06 -5.33
C ALA A 78 1.61 11.54 -5.05
N VAL A 79 0.64 10.86 -5.66
CA VAL A 79 0.49 9.40 -5.56
C VAL A 79 1.70 8.69 -6.19
N GLY A 80 2.15 9.10 -7.37
CA GLY A 80 3.35 8.56 -8.00
C GLY A 80 4.61 8.71 -7.14
N GLN A 81 4.78 9.84 -6.46
CA GLN A 81 5.90 10.07 -5.55
C GLN A 81 5.83 9.18 -4.30
N ILE A 82 4.63 8.96 -3.74
CA ILE A 82 4.44 8.01 -2.64
C ILE A 82 4.79 6.59 -3.08
N LEU A 83 4.37 6.18 -4.27
CA LEU A 83 4.61 4.83 -4.78
C LEU A 83 6.08 4.59 -5.12
N ALA A 84 6.78 5.59 -5.67
CA ALA A 84 8.23 5.50 -5.87
C ALA A 84 8.99 5.27 -4.55
N ASN A 85 8.53 5.89 -3.45
CA ASN A 85 9.08 5.63 -2.12
C ASN A 85 8.68 4.24 -1.62
N LEU A 86 7.44 3.80 -1.87
CA LEU A 86 6.93 2.48 -1.47
C LEU A 86 7.66 1.31 -2.14
N GLU A 87 8.11 1.46 -3.39
CA GLU A 87 8.89 0.42 -4.09
C GLU A 87 10.18 0.05 -3.36
N SER A 88 10.76 0.96 -2.58
CA SER A 88 11.91 0.68 -1.73
C SER A 88 11.58 -0.15 -0.47
N ALA A 89 10.30 -0.29 -0.12
CA ALA A 89 9.82 -0.86 1.13
C ALA A 89 9.17 -2.27 0.98
N GLU A 90 9.34 -2.94 -0.17
CA GLU A 90 8.87 -4.31 -0.45
C GLU A 90 7.35 -4.55 -0.25
N SER A 91 6.54 -3.50 -0.29
CA SER A 91 5.09 -3.59 -0.18
C SER A 91 4.42 -3.80 -1.55
N ASN A 92 3.34 -4.58 -1.55
CA ASN A 92 2.53 -4.86 -2.73
C ASN A 92 1.19 -4.10 -2.74
N SER A 93 0.89 -3.30 -1.71
CA SER A 93 -0.37 -2.55 -1.61
C SER A 93 -0.22 -1.24 -0.84
N LEU A 94 -1.06 -0.27 -1.15
CA LEU A 94 -1.07 1.05 -0.52
C LEU A 94 -2.52 1.47 -0.27
N GLU A 95 -2.80 2.00 0.92
CA GLU A 95 -4.09 2.61 1.24
C GLU A 95 -3.95 4.13 1.41
N ILE A 96 -4.77 4.89 0.71
CA ILE A 96 -4.82 6.35 0.84
C ILE A 96 -5.54 6.70 2.14
N MET A 97 -4.84 7.34 3.07
CA MET A 97 -5.39 7.72 4.37
C MET A 97 -5.99 9.12 4.36
N ARG A 98 -5.34 10.06 3.68
CA ARG A 98 -5.83 11.44 3.54
C ARG A 98 -5.46 12.01 2.19
N VAL A 99 -6.37 12.79 1.64
CA VAL A 99 -6.13 13.70 0.51
C VAL A 99 -6.55 15.08 0.99
N THR A 100 -5.62 16.03 0.98
CA THR A 100 -5.88 17.42 1.31
C THR A 100 -5.60 18.25 0.08
N SER A 101 -6.68 18.62 -0.60
CA SER A 101 -6.71 19.60 -1.68
C SER A 101 -7.82 20.60 -1.37
N GLU A 102 -7.46 21.78 -0.89
CA GLU A 102 -8.42 22.86 -0.69
C GLU A 102 -8.18 23.92 -1.75
N ALA A 103 -9.23 24.27 -2.51
CA ALA A 103 -9.13 25.27 -3.58
C ALA A 103 -8.64 26.66 -3.09
N SER A 104 -8.82 26.94 -1.79
CA SER A 104 -8.35 28.14 -1.09
C SER A 104 -6.92 28.04 -0.57
N LYS A 105 -6.40 26.83 -0.33
CA LYS A 105 -5.04 26.63 0.19
C LYS A 105 -4.02 26.89 -0.92
N ARG A 106 -3.27 27.97 -0.76
CA ARG A 106 -2.20 28.38 -1.64
C ARG A 106 -0.98 28.73 -0.81
N PHE A 107 0.20 28.37 -1.31
CA PHE A 107 1.47 28.82 -0.78
C PHE A 107 2.15 29.64 -1.87
N LEU A 108 2.52 30.88 -1.56
CA LEU A 108 3.08 31.82 -2.54
C LEU A 108 2.25 31.94 -3.83
N GLY A 109 0.92 31.88 -3.71
CA GLY A 109 -0.02 31.97 -4.84
C GLY A 109 -0.25 30.68 -5.62
N VAL A 110 0.47 29.59 -5.32
CA VAL A 110 0.37 28.30 -6.01
C VAL A 110 -0.44 27.30 -5.16
N ARG A 111 -1.36 26.57 -5.80
CA ARG A 111 -2.11 25.48 -5.13
C ARG A 111 -1.20 24.29 -4.87
N TYR A 112 -1.53 23.52 -3.84
CA TYR A 112 -0.83 22.28 -3.53
C TYR A 112 -1.81 21.20 -3.08
N VAL A 113 -1.40 19.96 -3.27
CA VAL A 113 -2.10 18.76 -2.79
C VAL A 113 -1.17 18.03 -1.85
N THR A 114 -1.66 17.69 -0.67
CA THR A 114 -0.96 16.80 0.27
C THR A 114 -1.71 15.47 0.32
N VAL A 115 -1.00 14.39 0.04
CA VAL A 115 -1.51 13.02 0.16
C VAL A 115 -0.76 12.32 1.27
N SER A 116 -1.47 11.55 2.09
CA SER A 116 -0.88 10.61 3.02
C SER A 116 -1.46 9.23 2.81
N ALA A 117 -0.62 8.21 2.93
CA ALA A 117 -0.97 6.84 2.64
C ALA A 117 -0.28 5.89 3.63
N GLN A 118 -0.85 4.71 3.80
CA GLN A 118 -0.32 3.64 4.63
C GLN A 118 0.08 2.47 3.75
N SER A 119 1.32 2.02 3.91
CA SER A 119 1.80 0.80 3.27
C SER A 119 1.01 -0.40 3.78
N ARG A 120 0.50 -1.21 2.86
CA ARG A 120 -0.23 -2.44 3.16
C ARG A 120 0.47 -3.62 2.48
N HIS A 121 0.23 -4.84 2.94
CA HIS A 121 0.81 -6.01 2.32
C HIS A 121 -0.16 -7.19 2.35
N ILE A 122 -0.30 -7.84 1.21
CA ILE A 122 -1.08 -9.06 1.01
C ILE A 122 -0.13 -10.26 0.99
N GLN A 123 -0.36 -11.26 1.83
CA GLN A 123 0.45 -12.48 1.90
C GLN A 123 -0.40 -13.70 2.27
N GLU A 124 -0.02 -14.88 1.77
CA GLU A 124 -0.67 -16.15 2.09
C GLU A 124 -0.60 -16.52 3.57
N SER A 125 0.56 -16.34 4.19
CA SER A 125 0.76 -16.65 5.61
C SER A 125 0.88 -15.38 6.46
N ALA A 126 0.51 -15.49 7.74
CA ALA A 126 0.66 -14.42 8.73
C ALA A 126 2.12 -14.16 9.16
N PHE A 127 3.09 -14.92 8.62
CA PHE A 127 4.50 -14.78 8.96
C PHE A 127 5.17 -13.76 8.06
N LEU A 128 5.33 -12.54 8.57
CA LEU A 128 6.23 -11.53 8.00
C LEU A 128 7.66 -12.07 8.04
N PHE A 129 8.18 -12.53 6.89
CA PHE A 129 9.52 -13.07 6.70
C PHE A 129 9.87 -14.17 7.72
N GLY A 130 9.79 -15.44 7.29
CA GLY A 130 10.40 -16.53 8.05
C GLY A 130 11.84 -16.17 8.40
N ALA A 131 12.15 -16.16 9.70
CA ALA A 131 13.52 -16.04 10.17
C ALA A 131 14.36 -17.05 9.38
N LYS A 132 15.22 -16.55 8.49
CA LYS A 132 16.15 -17.41 7.75
C LYS A 132 16.96 -18.19 8.80
N ASP A 133 16.72 -19.49 8.82
CA ASP A 133 17.47 -20.55 9.47
C ASP A 133 18.30 -20.11 10.69
N LEU A 134 17.69 -20.16 11.88
CA LEU A 134 18.49 -20.35 13.08
C LEU A 134 19.13 -21.74 12.98
N PRO A 135 20.46 -21.86 12.92
CA PRO A 135 21.10 -23.16 12.89
C PRO A 135 20.75 -23.88 14.20
N VAL A 136 20.08 -25.03 14.07
CA VAL A 136 19.90 -25.98 15.16
C VAL A 136 21.29 -26.27 15.73
N ARG A 137 21.56 -25.71 16.91
CA ARG A 137 22.77 -26.03 17.66
C ARG A 137 22.57 -27.43 18.21
N ASP A 138 23.10 -28.40 17.47
CA ASP A 138 23.25 -29.76 17.92
C ASP A 138 24.07 -29.75 19.22
N ARG A 139 23.42 -30.00 20.35
CA ARG A 139 24.05 -30.20 21.65
C ARG A 139 23.95 -31.67 22.02
N ALA A 140 24.53 -32.51 21.18
CA ALA A 140 25.07 -33.78 21.63
C ALA A 140 26.43 -33.54 22.30
N ARG A 141 26.62 -34.18 23.47
CA ARG A 141 27.83 -34.26 24.32
C ARG A 141 28.08 -33.05 25.25
N SER A 142 27.77 -33.26 26.52
CA SER A 142 28.80 -33.65 27.50
C SER A 142 28.13 -34.09 28.81
N ALA A 143 27.86 -35.39 28.90
CA ALA A 143 27.94 -36.10 30.17
C ALA A 143 29.37 -36.65 30.25
N ALA A 144 30.17 -36.14 31.18
CA ALA A 144 31.36 -36.74 31.80
C ALA A 144 32.32 -35.64 32.28
N ALA A 145 32.23 -35.32 33.57
CA ALA A 145 33.35 -35.18 34.51
C ALA A 145 32.77 -35.09 35.93
#